data_AF-A0A0Q5ATM8-F1
#
_entry.id   AF-A0A0Q5ATM8-F1
#
_cell.length_a   1.000
_cell.length_b   1.000
_cell.length_c   1.000
_cell.angle_alpha   90.00
_cell.angle_beta   90.00
_cell.angle_gamma   90.00
#
_symmetry.space_group_name_H-M   'P 1'
#
loop_
_entity.id
_entity.type
_entity.pdbx_description
1 polymer ?
#
loop_
_entity_poly.entity_id
_entity_poly.type
_entity_poly.pdbx_seq_one_letter_code
_entity_poly.pdbx_strand_id
1 'polypeptide(L)'
;MASIDDIATAARRIESSAKGVAQRTQSCSTELYNHSVKLHAVVKGSRSGEDAAKEVDEAQRAVRDCALALTRLQAELRTFVRDLTK
;
A
#
# COMPACT_ATOMS: atom_id res chain seq x y z
N MET A 1 8.56 -4.68 -32.35
CA MET A 1 8.13 -5.65 -31.31
C MET A 1 9.10 -5.52 -30.16
N ALA A 2 8.63 -5.38 -28.92
CA ALA A 2 9.51 -5.41 -27.75
C ALA A 2 10.10 -6.81 -27.60
N SER A 3 11.39 -6.91 -27.28
CA SER A 3 12.01 -8.21 -26.99
C SER A 3 11.54 -8.76 -25.64
N ILE A 4 11.74 -10.06 -25.41
CA ILE A 4 11.49 -10.68 -24.10
C ILE A 4 12.31 -9.99 -22.99
N ASP A 5 13.54 -9.56 -23.31
CA ASP A 5 14.41 -8.84 -22.40
C ASP A 5 13.89 -7.44 -22.05
N ASP A 6 13.26 -6.74 -23.01
CA ASP A 6 12.61 -5.45 -22.78
C ASP A 6 11.43 -5.60 -21.82
N ILE A 7 10.62 -6.64 -22.00
CA ILE A 7 9.47 -6.95 -21.15
C ILE A 7 9.93 -7.32 -19.73
N ALA A 8 10.95 -8.18 -19.60
CA ALA A 8 11.53 -8.55 -18.32
C ALA A 8 12.12 -7.33 -17.59
N THR A 9 12.80 -6.44 -18.31
CA THR A 9 13.35 -5.20 -17.76
C THR A 9 12.25 -4.26 -17.26
N ALA A 10 11.19 -4.07 -18.05
CA ALA A 10 10.03 -3.28 -17.65
C ALA A 10 9.37 -3.85 -16.39
N ALA A 11 9.15 -5.16 -16.34
CA ALA A 11 8.57 -5.83 -15.18
C ALA A 11 9.41 -5.64 -13.90
N ARG A 12 10.75 -5.76 -13.99
CA ARG A 12 11.66 -5.47 -12.85
C ARG A 12 11.60 -4.01 -12.40
N ARG A 13 11.46 -3.05 -13.33
CA ARG A 13 11.30 -1.63 -12.99
C ARG A 13 9.98 -1.38 -12.26
N ILE A 14 8.90 -2.01 -12.71
CA ILE A 14 7.59 -1.94 -12.05
C ILE A 14 7.68 -2.57 -10.65
N GLU A 15 8.34 -3.72 -10.51
CA GLU A 15 8.54 -4.38 -9.21
C GLU A 15 9.26 -3.46 -8.22
N SER A 16 10.37 -2.84 -8.64
CA SER A 16 11.14 -1.90 -7.80
C SER A 16 10.31 -0.69 -7.38
N SER A 17 9.55 -0.13 -8.33
CA SER A 17 8.66 1.01 -8.07
C SER A 17 7.53 0.64 -7.10
N ALA A 18 6.89 -0.51 -7.33
CA ALA A 18 5.83 -1.04 -6.48
C ALA A 18 6.34 -1.31 -5.05
N LYS A 19 7.58 -1.79 -4.89
CA LYS A 19 8.24 -1.95 -3.58
C LYS A 19 8.38 -0.62 -2.86
N GLY A 20 8.90 0.41 -3.53
CA GLY A 20 9.05 1.74 -2.94
C GLY A 20 7.72 2.36 -2.54
N VAL A 21 6.69 2.23 -3.38
CA VAL A 21 5.33 2.70 -3.05
C VAL A 21 4.76 1.89 -1.88
N ALA A 22 4.85 0.57 -1.89
CA ALA A 22 4.33 -0.30 -0.82
C ALA A 22 4.91 0.07 0.54
N GLN A 23 6.21 0.32 0.62
CA GLN A 23 6.88 0.73 1.86
C GLN A 23 6.35 2.08 2.38
N ARG A 24 6.26 3.09 1.51
CA ARG A 24 5.72 4.40 1.88
C ARG A 24 4.25 4.32 2.30
N THR A 25 3.44 3.55 1.59
CA THR A 25 2.03 3.32 1.91
C THR A 25 1.87 2.62 3.25
N GLN A 26 2.72 1.63 3.56
CA GLN A 26 2.72 0.96 4.86
C GLN A 26 3.09 1.92 6.01
N SER A 27 4.11 2.78 5.81
CA SER A 27 4.46 3.81 6.78
C SER A 27 3.32 4.80 7.00
N CYS A 28 2.70 5.29 5.91
CA CYS A 28 1.55 6.19 5.95
C CYS A 28 0.37 5.58 6.73
N SER A 29 0.04 4.31 6.47
CA SER A 29 -0.99 3.59 7.22
C SER A 29 -0.67 3.51 8.73
N THR A 30 0.60 3.33 9.07
CA THR A 30 1.06 3.28 10.48
C THR A 30 0.93 4.65 11.15
N GLU A 31 1.28 5.73 10.45
CA GLU A 31 1.10 7.10 10.93
C GLU A 31 -0.37 7.45 11.12
N LEU A 32 -1.23 7.11 10.14
CA LEU A 32 -2.68 7.30 10.25
C LEU A 32 -3.27 6.55 11.44
N TYR A 33 -2.81 5.31 11.70
CA TYR A 33 -3.23 4.56 12.88
C TYR A 33 -2.86 5.31 14.18
N ASN A 34 -1.62 5.79 14.29
CA ASN A 34 -1.17 6.55 15.46
C ASN A 34 -1.96 7.86 15.64
N HIS A 35 -2.33 8.53 14.54
CA HIS A 35 -3.18 9.72 14.58
C HIS A 35 -4.61 9.37 15.00
N SER A 36 -5.19 8.30 14.47
CA SER A 36 -6.52 7.84 14.84
C SER A 36 -6.62 7.52 16.33
N VAL A 37 -5.65 6.78 16.88
CA VAL A 37 -5.60 6.46 18.32
C VAL A 37 -5.59 7.72 19.18
N LYS A 38 -4.79 8.73 18.80
CA LYS A 38 -4.76 10.03 19.48
C LYS A 38 -6.10 10.75 19.35
N LEU A 39 -6.69 10.75 18.15
CA LEU A 39 -7.95 11.42 17.87
C LEU A 39 -9.09 10.82 18.71
N HIS A 40 -9.23 9.50 18.74
CA HIS A 40 -10.17 8.78 19.59
C HIS A 40 -10.05 9.16 21.08
N ALA A 41 -8.84 9.41 21.56
CA ALA A 41 -8.62 9.82 22.94
C ALA A 41 -9.15 11.23 23.26
N VAL A 42 -9.08 12.17 22.31
CA VAL A 42 -9.53 13.56 22.52
C VAL A 42 -10.99 13.83 22.14
N VAL A 43 -11.56 13.05 21.22
CA VAL A 43 -12.93 13.29 20.72
C VAL A 43 -14.04 12.65 21.56
N LYS A 44 -13.68 11.92 22.62
CA LYS A 44 -14.63 11.19 23.46
C LYS A 44 -15.78 12.09 23.95
N GLY A 45 -17.02 11.72 23.62
CA GLY A 45 -18.21 12.48 23.98
C GLY A 45 -18.62 13.55 22.95
N SER A 46 -17.86 13.71 21.88
CA SER A 46 -18.23 14.53 20.71
C SER A 46 -18.63 13.62 19.55
N ARG A 47 -19.92 13.61 19.21
CA ARG A 47 -20.44 12.79 18.11
C ARG A 47 -19.73 13.05 16.79
N SER A 48 -19.56 14.33 16.41
CA SER A 48 -18.87 14.69 15.16
C SER A 48 -17.39 14.35 15.18
N GLY A 49 -16.75 14.39 16.35
CA GLY A 49 -15.35 13.98 16.49
C GLY A 49 -15.17 12.47 16.44
N GLU A 50 -16.07 11.70 17.04
CA GLU A 50 -16.09 10.24 16.97
C GLU A 50 -16.37 9.74 15.54
N ASP A 51 -17.25 10.41 14.80
CA ASP A 51 -17.50 10.09 13.39
C ASP A 51 -16.27 10.42 12.53
N ALA A 52 -15.60 11.56 12.75
CA ALA A 52 -14.34 11.88 12.09
C ALA A 52 -13.23 10.85 12.40
N ALA A 53 -13.13 10.36 13.64
CA ALA A 53 -12.16 9.33 13.99
C ALA A 53 -12.42 8.00 13.27
N LYS A 54 -13.69 7.63 13.05
CA LYS A 54 -14.04 6.46 12.23
C LYS A 54 -13.64 6.64 10.77
N GLU A 55 -13.86 7.82 10.18
CA GLU A 55 -13.43 8.08 8.80
C GLU A 55 -11.91 7.95 8.65
N VAL A 56 -11.15 8.39 9.65
CA VAL A 56 -9.68 8.21 9.67
C VAL A 56 -9.31 6.72 9.78
N ASP A 57 -10.03 5.93 10.58
CA ASP A 57 -9.83 4.48 10.66
C ASP A 57 -10.11 3.78 9.32
N GLU A 58 -11.16 4.19 8.62
CA GLU A 58 -11.49 3.66 7.29
C GLU A 58 -10.41 4.01 6.27
N ALA A 59 -9.94 5.26 6.26
CA ALA A 59 -8.83 5.69 5.41
C ALA A 59 -7.54 4.90 5.72
N GLN A 60 -7.23 4.70 7.00
CA GLN A 60 -6.07 3.91 7.42
C GLN A 60 -6.11 2.48 6.89
N ARG A 61 -7.28 1.83 6.95
CA ARG A 61 -7.51 0.48 6.43
C ARG A 61 -7.36 0.43 4.91
N ALA A 62 -7.96 1.38 4.19
CA ALA A 62 -7.84 1.45 2.74
C ALA A 62 -6.38 1.61 2.28
N VAL A 63 -5.60 2.45 2.98
CA VAL A 63 -4.17 2.63 2.73
C VAL A 63 -3.40 1.33 3.03
N ARG A 64 -3.72 0.63 4.13
CA ARG A 64 -3.11 -0.67 4.45
C ARG A 64 -3.38 -1.70 3.37
N ASP A 65 -4.61 -1.81 2.90
CA ASP A 65 -5.01 -2.77 1.87
C ASP A 65 -4.31 -2.47 0.54
N CYS A 66 -4.11 -1.20 0.21
CA CYS A 66 -3.30 -0.78 -0.92
C CYS A 66 -1.84 -1.25 -0.80
N ALA A 67 -1.22 -1.14 0.38
CA ALA A 67 0.13 -1.66 0.61
C ALA A 67 0.22 -3.19 0.42
N LEU A 68 -0.81 -3.92 0.85
CA LEU A 68 -0.91 -5.37 0.65
C LEU A 68 -1.07 -5.72 -0.85
N ALA A 69 -1.91 -4.99 -1.58
CA ALA A 69 -2.09 -5.17 -3.01
C ALA A 69 -0.78 -4.93 -3.79
N LEU A 70 -0.03 -3.89 -3.44
CA LEU A 70 1.29 -3.62 -4.03
C LEU A 70 2.32 -4.71 -3.71
N THR A 71 2.22 -5.34 -2.54
CA THR A 71 3.07 -6.48 -2.18
C THR A 71 2.72 -7.73 -2.99
N ARG A 72 1.43 -7.98 -3.23
CA ARG A 72 0.97 -9.06 -4.12
C ARG A 72 1.44 -8.85 -5.56
N LEU A 73 1.29 -7.63 -6.08
CA LEU A 73 1.79 -7.26 -7.40
C LEU A 73 3.29 -7.56 -7.56
N GLN A 74 4.11 -7.28 -6.55
CA GLN A 74 5.53 -7.61 -6.59
C GLN A 74 5.77 -9.12 -6.70
N ALA A 75 5.02 -9.94 -5.96
CA ALA A 75 5.14 -11.39 -6.01
C ALA A 75 4.71 -11.96 -7.38
N GLU A 76 3.65 -11.41 -7.95
CA GLU A 76 3.17 -11.75 -9.29
C GLU A 76 4.18 -11.37 -10.37
N LEU A 77 4.75 -10.16 -10.31
CA LEU A 77 5.79 -9.70 -11.24
C LEU A 77 7.06 -10.56 -11.18
N ARG A 78 7.50 -10.98 -9.99
CA ARG A 78 8.63 -11.91 -9.84
C ARG A 78 8.34 -13.26 -10.51
N THR A 79 7.12 -13.77 -10.33
CA THR A 79 6.69 -15.03 -10.95
C THR A 79 6.65 -14.90 -12.47
N PHE A 80 6.04 -13.82 -12.96
CA PHE A 80 5.98 -13.50 -14.39
C PHE A 80 7.37 -13.40 -15.03
N VAL A 81 8.30 -12.65 -14.43
CA VAL A 81 9.68 -12.54 -14.94
C VAL A 81 10.37 -13.90 -14.95
N ARG A 82 10.23 -14.68 -13.89
CA ARG A 82 10.82 -16.03 -13.81
C ARG A 82 10.28 -16.93 -14.93
N ASP A 83 8.99 -16.89 -15.21
CA ASP A 83 8.38 -17.74 -16.23
C ASP A 83 8.68 -17.27 -17.66
N LEU A 84 8.89 -15.96 -17.87
CA LEU A 84 9.38 -15.41 -19.13
C LEU A 84 10.83 -15.76 -19.46
N THR A 85 11.67 -15.96 -18.45
CA THR A 85 13.10 -16.24 -18.62
C THR A 85 13.45 -17.74 -18.55
N LYS A 86 12.45 -18.61 -18.53
CA LYS A 86 12.60 -20.07 -18.67
C LYS A 86 12.59 -20.44 -20.15
#